data_AF-A0A960HGJ0-F1
#
_entry.id   AF-A0A960HGJ0-F1
#
_cell.length_a   1.000
_cell.length_b   1.000
_cell.length_c   1.000
_cell.angle_alpha   90.00
_cell.angle_beta   90.00
_cell.angle_gamma   90.00
#
_symmetry.space_group_name_H-M   'P 1'
#
loop_
_entity.id
_entity.type
_entity.pdbx_description
1 polymer ?
#
loop_
_entity_poly.entity_id
_entity_poly.type
_entity_poly.pdbx_seq_one_letter_code
_entity_poly.pdbx_strand_id
1 'polypeptide(L)'
;MSPVTQPEHGTLAGIVIANPSAAAVFERRGLDYCCQGRRSLAEACADAGIDAADVAAELASMGQAAVAVALPADVPGLIEHIVDTHHVYLREHLPRLRDLMDKVIAAHAAVHPEVRPVSALLAEITDDLMPHLLKEEQVLFPISLELARATGPTAFHCGSVRNPISVMLMEHDRVGELLA
;
A
#
# COMPACT_ATOMS: atom_id res chain seq x y z
N MET A 1 21.56 11.18 -11.95
CA MET A 1 20.19 11.01 -11.44
C MET A 1 19.62 9.79 -12.15
N SER A 2 19.56 8.64 -11.49
CA SER A 2 18.78 7.53 -12.05
C SER A 2 17.32 7.95 -11.98
N PRO A 3 16.56 7.84 -13.08
CA PRO A 3 15.13 8.10 -13.01
C PRO A 3 14.55 7.14 -11.98
N VAL A 4 13.68 7.65 -11.10
CA VAL A 4 12.70 6.80 -10.43
C VAL A 4 12.02 6.02 -11.56
N THR A 5 12.32 4.73 -11.66
CA THR A 5 11.80 3.91 -12.76
C THR A 5 10.29 3.94 -12.61
N GLN A 6 9.61 4.60 -13.55
CA GLN A 6 8.17 4.47 -13.67
C GLN A 6 7.87 2.97 -13.74
N PRO A 7 6.82 2.48 -13.07
CA PRO A 7 6.50 1.08 -13.09
C PRO A 7 6.36 0.64 -14.55
N GLU A 8 7.15 -0.36 -14.94
CA GLU A 8 7.24 -0.77 -16.33
C GLU A 8 5.86 -1.21 -16.83
N HIS A 9 5.55 -0.88 -18.08
CA HIS A 9 4.32 -1.33 -18.74
C HIS A 9 4.25 -2.86 -18.67
N GLY A 10 3.26 -3.39 -17.96
CA GLY A 10 3.05 -4.84 -17.77
C GLY A 10 3.34 -5.37 -16.36
N THR A 11 3.86 -4.55 -15.46
CA THR A 11 3.90 -4.86 -14.01
C THR A 11 2.54 -4.68 -13.36
N LEU A 12 2.26 -5.40 -12.26
CA LEU A 12 0.99 -5.26 -11.54
C LEU A 12 0.76 -3.80 -11.10
N ALA A 13 1.77 -3.15 -10.51
CA ALA A 13 1.69 -1.75 -10.12
C ALA A 13 1.48 -0.82 -11.32
N GLY A 14 2.18 -1.06 -12.44
CA GLY A 14 2.02 -0.26 -13.65
C GLY A 14 0.61 -0.35 -14.23
N ILE A 15 0.00 -1.53 -14.16
CA ILE A 15 -1.38 -1.75 -14.60
C ILE A 15 -2.36 -0.97 -13.70
N VAL A 16 -2.20 -1.03 -12.38
CA VAL A 16 -3.07 -0.30 -11.43
C VAL A 16 -2.89 1.21 -11.54
N ILE A 17 -1.66 1.70 -11.71
CA ILE A 17 -1.40 3.14 -11.88
C ILE A 17 -2.04 3.67 -13.17
N ALA A 18 -2.01 2.87 -14.25
CA ALA A 18 -2.67 3.23 -15.51
C ALA A 18 -4.21 3.10 -15.44
N ASN A 19 -4.72 2.15 -14.67
CA ASN A 19 -6.14 1.90 -14.49
C ASN A 19 -6.43 1.46 -13.04
N PRO A 20 -6.77 2.39 -12.12
CA PRO A 20 -6.97 2.05 -10.71
C PRO A 20 -8.03 0.98 -10.46
N SER A 21 -9.03 0.86 -11.33
CA SER A 21 -10.05 -0.18 -11.25
C SER A 21 -9.48 -1.60 -11.37
N ALA A 22 -8.30 -1.77 -11.99
CA ALA A 22 -7.62 -3.05 -12.10
C ALA A 22 -7.22 -3.66 -10.74
N ALA A 23 -7.06 -2.83 -9.70
CA ALA A 23 -6.83 -3.28 -8.33
C ALA A 23 -7.86 -4.33 -7.88
N ALA A 24 -9.14 -4.05 -8.14
CA ALA A 24 -10.23 -4.96 -7.77
C ALA A 24 -10.18 -6.30 -8.51
N VAL A 25 -9.64 -6.33 -9.74
CA VAL A 25 -9.41 -7.61 -10.46
C VAL A 25 -8.31 -8.39 -9.76
N PHE A 26 -7.19 -7.73 -9.46
CA PHE A 26 -6.06 -8.36 -8.79
C PHE A 26 -6.43 -8.89 -7.41
N GLU A 27 -7.18 -8.13 -6.60
CA GLU A 27 -7.71 -8.58 -5.31
C GLU A 27 -8.56 -9.85 -5.43
N ARG A 28 -9.51 -9.91 -6.38
CA ARG A 28 -10.33 -11.11 -6.60
C ARG A 28 -9.52 -12.32 -7.06
N ARG A 29 -8.36 -12.10 -7.67
CA ARG A 29 -7.45 -13.13 -8.18
C ARG A 29 -6.32 -13.46 -7.21
N GLY A 30 -6.25 -12.81 -6.05
CA GLY A 30 -5.17 -12.99 -5.07
C GLY A 30 -3.81 -12.49 -5.56
N LEU A 31 -3.79 -11.52 -6.47
CA LEU A 31 -2.56 -10.95 -7.02
C LEU A 31 -2.18 -9.67 -6.24
N ASP A 32 -1.03 -9.71 -5.58
CA ASP A 32 -0.54 -8.59 -4.77
C ASP A 32 0.16 -7.53 -5.64
N TYR A 33 -0.61 -6.49 -6.01
CA TYR A 33 -0.10 -5.34 -6.75
C TYR A 33 0.53 -4.26 -5.85
N CYS A 34 0.38 -4.37 -4.53
CA CYS A 34 0.83 -3.37 -3.57
C CYS A 34 2.28 -3.64 -3.18
N CYS A 35 2.57 -4.79 -2.56
CA CYS A 35 3.91 -5.10 -2.07
C CYS A 35 4.75 -5.79 -3.15
N GLN A 36 4.11 -6.64 -3.96
CA GLN A 36 4.75 -7.33 -5.08
C GLN A 36 4.48 -6.69 -6.45
N GLY A 37 4.12 -5.41 -6.45
CA GLY A 37 3.71 -4.66 -7.65
C GLY A 37 4.71 -4.61 -8.79
N ARG A 38 6.01 -4.88 -8.55
CA ARG A 38 7.07 -4.90 -9.58
C ARG A 38 7.06 -6.16 -10.44
N ARG A 39 6.36 -7.21 -10.02
CA ARG A 39 6.23 -8.44 -10.80
C ARG A 39 5.41 -8.18 -12.06
N SER A 40 5.76 -8.85 -13.15
CA SER A 40 4.91 -8.88 -14.32
C SER A 40 3.62 -9.66 -14.03
N LEU A 41 2.56 -9.37 -14.79
CA LEU A 41 1.32 -10.14 -14.73
C LEU A 41 1.57 -11.64 -14.92
N ALA A 42 2.45 -12.00 -15.86
CA ALA A 42 2.77 -13.40 -16.17
C ALA A 42 3.43 -14.12 -14.98
N GLU A 43 4.42 -13.49 -14.34
CA GLU A 43 5.09 -14.05 -13.17
C GLU A 43 4.12 -14.20 -11.99
N ALA A 44 3.30 -13.18 -11.73
CA ALA A 44 2.32 -13.20 -10.64
C ALA A 44 1.27 -14.31 -10.83
N CYS A 45 0.75 -14.45 -12.06
CA CYS A 45 -0.19 -15.50 -12.40
C CYS A 45 0.43 -16.91 -12.31
N ALA A 46 1.68 -17.09 -12.73
CA ALA A 46 2.37 -18.36 -12.66
C ALA A 46 2.50 -18.88 -11.21
N ASP A 47 2.90 -18.00 -10.27
CA ASP A 47 3.02 -18.39 -8.86
C ASP A 47 1.66 -18.65 -8.20
N ALA A 48 0.63 -17.91 -8.62
CA ALA A 48 -0.73 -18.11 -8.13
C ALA A 48 -1.46 -19.30 -8.79
N GLY A 49 -0.84 -19.95 -9.80
CA GLY A 49 -1.42 -21.07 -10.53
C GLY A 49 -2.66 -20.70 -11.37
N ILE A 50 -2.74 -19.45 -11.83
CA ILE A 50 -3.87 -18.93 -12.63
C ILE A 50 -3.42 -18.60 -14.07
N ASP A 51 -4.36 -18.67 -15.02
CA ASP A 51 -4.05 -18.34 -16.41
C ASP A 51 -3.89 -16.83 -16.62
N ALA A 52 -2.70 -16.40 -17.03
CA ALA A 52 -2.41 -15.01 -17.32
C ALA A 52 -3.24 -14.46 -18.48
N ALA A 53 -3.62 -15.29 -19.45
CA ALA A 53 -4.44 -14.88 -20.58
C ALA A 53 -5.86 -14.50 -20.14
N ASP A 54 -6.44 -15.25 -19.21
CA ASP A 54 -7.77 -14.96 -18.65
C ASP A 54 -7.78 -13.63 -17.89
N VAL A 55 -6.76 -13.39 -17.06
CA VAL A 55 -6.64 -12.12 -16.32
C VAL A 55 -6.40 -10.95 -17.28
N ALA A 56 -5.56 -11.13 -18.30
CA ALA A 56 -5.32 -10.11 -19.31
C ALA A 56 -6.59 -9.78 -20.12
N ALA A 57 -7.41 -10.78 -20.45
CA ALA A 57 -8.68 -10.59 -21.14
C ALA A 57 -9.69 -9.83 -20.27
N GLU A 58 -9.78 -10.16 -18.97
CA GLU A 58 -10.62 -9.44 -18.01
C GLU A 58 -10.19 -7.96 -17.93
N LEU A 59 -8.89 -7.69 -17.75
CA LEU A 59 -8.34 -6.34 -17.73
C LEU A 59 -8.59 -5.57 -19.03
N ALA A 60 -8.46 -6.22 -20.20
CA ALA A 60 -8.71 -5.59 -21.49
C ALA A 60 -10.19 -5.25 -21.72
N SER A 61 -11.10 -6.00 -21.09
CA SER A 61 -12.54 -5.73 -21.13
C SER A 61 -12.96 -4.53 -20.26
N MET A 62 -12.11 -4.15 -19.30
CA MET A 62 -12.28 -2.94 -18.52
C MET A 62 -11.98 -1.76 -19.44
N GLY A 63 -13.01 -1.01 -19.82
CA GLY A 63 -12.82 0.25 -20.54
C GLY A 63 -11.82 1.17 -19.80
N GLN A 64 -11.26 2.15 -20.50
CA GLN A 64 -10.39 3.15 -19.86
C GLN A 64 -11.11 3.78 -18.66
N ALA A 65 -10.41 3.88 -17.53
CA ALA A 65 -10.94 4.50 -16.33
C ALA A 65 -11.48 5.89 -16.66
N ALA A 66 -12.70 6.19 -16.20
CA ALA A 66 -13.34 7.48 -16.43
C ALA A 66 -12.57 8.66 -15.79
N VAL A 67 -11.71 8.37 -14.81
CA VAL A 67 -10.85 9.35 -14.15
C VAL A 67 -9.51 8.68 -13.84
N ALA A 68 -8.46 9.08 -14.53
CA ALA A 68 -7.10 8.81 -14.06
C ALA A 68 -6.87 9.66 -12.80
N VAL A 69 -6.51 9.03 -11.68
CA VAL A 69 -6.02 9.78 -10.52
C VAL A 69 -4.67 10.37 -10.94
N ALA A 70 -4.64 11.68 -11.16
CA ALA A 70 -3.41 12.38 -11.47
C ALA A 70 -2.55 12.43 -10.20
N LEU A 71 -1.68 11.43 -10.03
CA LEU A 71 -0.70 11.43 -8.96
C LEU A 71 0.35 12.53 -9.22
N PRO A 72 0.81 13.22 -8.16
CA PRO A 72 1.94 14.14 -8.28
C PRO A 72 3.16 13.42 -8.88
N ALA A 73 3.84 14.10 -9.80
CA ALA A 73 4.99 13.53 -10.50
C ALA A 73 6.32 13.67 -9.72
N ASP A 74 6.33 14.49 -8.66
CA ASP A 74 7.50 14.77 -7.85
C ASP A 74 7.34 14.26 -6.40
N VAL A 75 8.48 14.03 -5.75
CA VAL A 75 8.53 13.50 -4.38
C VAL A 75 7.80 14.41 -3.38
N PRO A 76 7.98 15.74 -3.39
CA PRO A 76 7.27 16.61 -2.46
C PRO A 76 5.74 16.53 -2.60
N GLY A 77 5.23 16.62 -3.83
CA GLY A 77 3.79 16.53 -4.06
C GLY A 77 3.23 15.16 -3.68
N LEU A 78 3.96 14.07 -3.94
CA LEU A 78 3.52 12.72 -3.59
C LEU A 78 3.45 12.53 -2.06
N ILE A 79 4.44 13.03 -1.32
CA ILE A 79 4.42 13.01 0.14
C ILE A 79 3.22 13.79 0.69
N GLU A 80 2.98 15.01 0.19
CA GLU A 80 1.83 15.82 0.58
C GLU A 80 0.51 15.09 0.32
N HIS A 81 0.36 14.50 -0.87
CA HIS A 81 -0.82 13.72 -1.22
C HIS A 81 -1.04 12.52 -0.29
N ILE A 82 0.01 11.75 0.01
CA ILE A 82 -0.05 10.59 0.91
C ILE A 82 -0.50 11.02 2.31
N VAL A 83 0.10 12.07 2.85
CA VAL A 83 -0.22 12.55 4.20
C VAL A 83 -1.65 13.09 4.26
N ASP A 84 -2.01 14.00 3.36
CA ASP A 84 -3.28 14.74 3.42
C ASP A 84 -4.49 13.91 2.98
N THR A 85 -4.27 12.85 2.20
CA THR A 85 -5.35 11.97 1.73
C THR A 85 -5.44 10.70 2.56
N HIS A 86 -4.31 9.97 2.70
CA HIS A 86 -4.33 8.63 3.26
C HIS A 86 -4.01 8.61 4.75
N HIS A 87 -3.00 9.35 5.22
CA HIS A 87 -2.62 9.30 6.64
C HIS A 87 -3.66 10.00 7.52
N VAL A 88 -4.22 11.14 7.07
CA VAL A 88 -5.34 11.80 7.77
C VAL A 88 -6.53 10.84 7.91
N TYR A 89 -6.89 10.15 6.83
CA TYR A 89 -7.97 9.16 6.84
C TYR A 89 -7.71 8.03 7.87
N LEU A 90 -6.52 7.41 7.82
CA LEU A 90 -6.19 6.32 8.74
C LEU A 90 -6.20 6.75 10.21
N ARG A 91 -5.69 7.95 10.51
CA ARG A 91 -5.69 8.51 11.87
C ARG A 91 -7.10 8.75 12.42
N GLU A 92 -8.03 9.17 11.56
CA GLU A 92 -9.43 9.37 11.97
C GLU A 92 -10.15 8.03 12.14
N HIS A 93 -9.97 7.11 11.19
CA HIS A 93 -10.84 5.95 11.06
C HIS A 93 -10.38 4.73 11.83
N LEU A 94 -9.08 4.47 12.00
CA LEU A 94 -8.61 3.28 12.73
C LEU A 94 -9.04 3.27 14.21
N PRO A 95 -8.85 4.36 15.00
CA PRO A 95 -9.31 4.38 16.40
C PRO A 95 -10.83 4.22 16.50
N ARG A 96 -11.57 4.89 15.61
CA ARG A 96 -13.04 4.78 15.56
C ARG A 96 -13.49 3.36 15.23
N LEU A 97 -12.80 2.68 14.32
CA LEU A 97 -13.11 1.30 13.94
C LEU A 97 -12.88 0.35 15.12
N ARG A 98 -11.80 0.55 15.90
CA ARG A 98 -11.53 -0.18 17.15
C ARG A 98 -12.65 0.01 18.17
N ASP A 99 -13.07 1.25 18.41
CA ASP A 99 -14.19 1.55 19.33
C ASP A 99 -15.52 0.89 18.90
N LEU A 100 -15.77 0.84 17.59
CA LEU A 100 -16.95 0.17 17.04
C LEU A 100 -16.86 -1.35 17.21
N MET A 101 -15.68 -1.92 16.98
CA MET A 101 -15.45 -3.35 17.17
C MET A 101 -15.63 -3.75 18.64
N ASP A 102 -15.16 -2.95 19.60
CA ASP A 102 -15.37 -3.21 21.03
C ASP A 102 -16.87 -3.28 21.39
N LYS A 103 -17.70 -2.43 20.78
CA LYS A 103 -19.16 -2.49 20.94
C LYS A 103 -19.75 -3.77 20.35
N VAL A 104 -19.26 -4.21 19.19
CA VAL A 104 -19.66 -5.48 18.57
C VAL A 104 -19.30 -6.66 19.47
N ILE A 105 -18.08 -6.68 20.03
CA ILE A 105 -17.65 -7.71 20.97
C ILE A 105 -18.60 -7.74 22.18
N ALA A 106 -18.85 -6.58 22.80
CA ALA A 106 -19.69 -6.48 23.99
C ALA A 106 -21.12 -6.97 23.75
N ALA A 107 -21.69 -6.66 22.58
CA ALA A 107 -23.07 -7.01 22.25
C ALA A 107 -23.23 -8.45 21.74
N HIS A 108 -22.25 -8.97 21.00
CA HIS A 108 -22.46 -10.17 20.18
C HIS A 108 -21.51 -11.33 20.48
N ALA A 109 -20.35 -11.13 21.14
CA ALA A 109 -19.33 -12.18 21.24
C ALA A 109 -19.71 -13.40 22.11
N ALA A 110 -20.82 -13.34 22.85
CA ALA A 110 -21.37 -14.49 23.55
C ALA A 110 -22.10 -15.47 22.61
N VAL A 111 -22.74 -14.92 21.57
CA VAL A 111 -23.49 -15.69 20.55
C VAL A 111 -22.62 -15.93 19.31
N HIS A 112 -21.77 -14.97 18.97
CA HIS A 112 -20.90 -14.93 17.81
C HIS A 112 -19.42 -14.86 18.24
N PRO A 113 -18.84 -15.92 18.80
CA PRO A 113 -17.44 -15.90 19.25
C PRO A 113 -16.43 -15.59 18.12
N GLU A 114 -16.81 -15.83 16.86
CA GLU A 114 -16.03 -15.53 15.65
C GLU A 114 -15.66 -14.06 15.48
N VAL A 115 -16.33 -13.12 16.17
CA VAL A 115 -15.96 -11.70 16.11
C VAL A 115 -14.67 -11.38 16.89
N ARG A 116 -14.24 -12.27 17.81
CA ARG A 116 -13.05 -12.04 18.64
C ARG A 116 -11.75 -12.07 17.82
N PRO A 117 -11.51 -13.07 16.95
CA PRO A 117 -10.38 -13.04 16.02
C PRO A 117 -10.33 -11.77 15.15
N VAL A 118 -11.47 -11.31 14.62
CA VAL A 118 -11.52 -10.10 13.79
C VAL A 118 -11.10 -8.86 14.60
N SER A 119 -11.55 -8.77 15.85
CA SER A 119 -11.14 -7.68 16.75
C SER A 119 -9.66 -7.72 17.09
N ALA A 120 -9.07 -8.91 17.23
CA ALA A 120 -7.63 -9.07 17.45
C ALA A 120 -6.82 -8.61 16.23
N LEU A 121 -7.21 -9.06 15.02
CA LEU A 121 -6.56 -8.65 13.77
C LEU A 121 -6.64 -7.13 13.56
N LEU A 122 -7.81 -6.52 13.80
CA LEU A 122 -7.98 -5.08 13.70
C LEU A 122 -7.07 -4.32 14.68
N ALA A 123 -6.91 -4.84 15.91
CA ALA A 123 -6.01 -4.24 16.88
C ALA A 123 -4.55 -4.34 16.41
N GLU A 124 -4.11 -5.51 15.91
CA GLU A 124 -2.76 -5.69 15.35
C GLU A 124 -2.50 -4.73 14.17
N ILE A 125 -3.42 -4.65 13.20
CA ILE A 125 -3.30 -3.72 12.07
C ILE A 125 -3.20 -2.27 12.56
N THR A 126 -3.99 -1.88 13.56
CA THR A 126 -3.96 -0.52 14.11
C THR A 126 -2.64 -0.23 14.82
N ASP A 127 -2.17 -1.18 15.62
CA ASP A 127 -0.95 -1.06 16.42
C ASP A 127 0.32 -1.12 15.53
N ASP A 128 0.24 -1.72 14.34
CA ASP A 128 1.30 -1.68 13.31
C ASP A 128 1.26 -0.39 12.47
N LEU A 129 0.07 0.00 11.97
CA LEU A 129 -0.07 1.16 11.08
C LEU A 129 0.19 2.49 11.79
N MET A 130 -0.31 2.70 13.01
CA MET A 130 -0.17 4.02 13.66
C MET A 130 1.29 4.44 13.89
N PRO A 131 2.19 3.58 14.39
CA PRO A 131 3.62 3.86 14.44
C PRO A 131 4.27 3.93 13.06
N HIS A 132 3.80 3.16 12.08
CA HIS A 132 4.28 3.21 10.69
C HIS A 132 4.15 4.62 10.10
N LEU A 133 2.97 5.23 10.18
CA LEU A 133 2.73 6.60 9.69
C LEU A 133 3.68 7.62 10.31
N LEU A 134 4.01 7.46 11.61
CA LEU A 134 4.95 8.34 12.30
C LEU A 134 6.39 8.18 11.81
N LYS A 135 6.83 6.95 11.54
CA LYS A 135 8.17 6.69 10.98
C LYS A 135 8.30 7.28 9.58
N GLU A 136 7.26 7.20 8.77
CA GLU A 136 7.23 7.85 7.47
C GLU A 136 7.33 9.37 7.62
N GLU A 137 6.42 10.00 8.37
CA GLU A 137 6.35 11.46 8.47
C GLU A 137 7.51 12.11 9.23
N GLN A 138 8.07 11.45 10.24
CA GLN A 138 9.12 12.03 11.09
C GLN A 138 10.53 11.64 10.66
N VAL A 139 10.68 10.58 9.84
CA VAL A 139 12.00 10.07 9.44
C VAL A 139 12.11 9.94 7.93
N LEU A 140 11.33 9.06 7.29
CA LEU A 140 11.54 8.74 5.88
C LEU A 140 11.22 9.90 4.92
N PHE A 141 10.09 10.58 5.12
CA PHE A 141 9.65 11.69 4.28
C PHE A 141 10.57 12.91 4.40
N PRO A 142 11.01 13.35 5.58
CA PRO A 142 12.04 14.39 5.71
C PRO A 142 13.33 14.06 4.93
N ILE A 143 13.83 12.84 5.08
CA ILE A 143 15.00 12.34 4.34
C ILE A 143 14.76 12.40 2.82
N SER A 144 13.58 12.00 2.38
CA SER A 144 13.19 11.98 0.96
C SER A 144 13.11 13.39 0.37
N LEU A 145 12.63 14.36 1.15
CA LEU A 145 12.60 15.78 0.75
C LEU A 145 14.01 16.39 0.66
N GLU A 146 14.90 16.07 1.60
CA GLU A 146 16.30 16.48 1.54
C GLU A 146 16.99 15.95 0.27
N LEU A 147 16.77 14.67 -0.04
CA LEU A 147 17.31 14.02 -1.23
C LEU A 147 16.76 14.63 -2.53
N ALA A 148 15.46 14.92 -2.58
CA ALA A 148 14.83 15.53 -3.74
C ALA A 148 15.35 16.95 -4.04
N ARG A 149 15.83 17.68 -3.02
CA ARG A 149 16.40 19.03 -3.13
C ARG A 149 17.91 19.04 -3.31
N ALA A 150 18.59 17.92 -3.06
CA ALA A 150 20.05 17.87 -3.08
C ALA A 150 20.60 18.04 -4.51
N THR A 151 21.52 18.99 -4.68
CA THR A 151 22.24 19.24 -5.94
C THR A 151 23.62 18.57 -5.99
N GLY A 152 23.99 17.85 -4.92
CA GLY A 152 25.27 17.15 -4.76
C GLY A 152 25.18 16.02 -3.74
N PRO A 153 26.30 15.33 -3.44
CA PRO A 153 26.29 14.20 -2.49
C PRO A 153 25.85 14.64 -1.10
N THR A 154 24.74 14.07 -0.61
CA THR A 154 24.24 14.26 0.75
C THR A 154 24.84 13.20 1.66
N ALA A 155 25.58 13.64 2.69
CA ALA A 155 26.11 12.74 3.71
C ALA A 155 25.02 12.42 4.75
N PHE A 156 24.56 11.17 4.75
CA PHE A 156 23.59 10.70 5.75
C PHE A 156 24.29 10.10 6.96
N HIS A 157 23.86 10.52 8.15
CA HIS A 157 24.31 10.01 9.44
C HIS A 157 24.01 8.51 9.64
N CYS A 158 23.06 7.96 8.86
CA CYS A 158 22.66 6.55 8.87
C CYS A 158 23.05 5.78 7.58
N GLY A 159 23.90 6.35 6.73
CA GLY A 159 24.33 5.72 5.47
C GLY A 159 23.41 6.02 4.28
N SER A 160 22.33 5.25 4.09
CA SER A 160 21.46 5.35 2.91
C SER A 160 19.97 5.29 3.27
N VAL A 161 19.13 6.02 2.51
CA VAL A 161 17.66 5.94 2.59
C VAL A 161 17.10 4.54 2.32
N ARG A 162 17.90 3.66 1.71
CA ARG A 162 17.52 2.26 1.44
C ARG A 162 17.15 1.48 2.70
N ASN A 163 17.82 1.73 3.83
CA ASN A 163 17.54 1.02 5.07
C ASN A 163 16.15 1.41 5.63
N PRO A 164 15.84 2.71 5.83
CA PRO A 164 14.47 3.12 6.16
C PRO A 164 13.40 2.59 5.21
N ILE A 165 13.62 2.65 3.89
CA ILE A 165 12.67 2.11 2.89
C ILE A 165 12.47 0.60 3.09
N SER A 166 13.53 -0.16 3.31
CA SER A 166 13.43 -1.61 3.53
C SER A 166 12.59 -1.95 4.75
N VAL A 167 12.69 -1.18 5.83
CA VAL A 167 11.86 -1.38 7.02
C VAL A 167 10.39 -1.08 6.73
N MET A 168 10.10 0.00 6.00
CA MET A 168 8.72 0.34 5.63
C MET A 168 8.09 -0.74 4.72
N LEU A 169 8.86 -1.28 3.76
CA LEU A 169 8.38 -2.37 2.90
C LEU A 169 8.07 -3.64 3.68
N MET A 170 8.91 -4.01 4.66
CA MET A 170 8.63 -5.16 5.55
C MET A 170 7.36 -4.96 6.38
N GLU A 171 7.08 -3.72 6.78
CA GLU A 171 5.85 -3.39 7.51
C GLU A 171 4.61 -3.39 6.60
N HIS A 172 4.77 -2.99 5.33
CA HIS A 172 3.72 -3.13 4.31
C HIS A 172 3.39 -4.61 4.09
N ASP A 173 4.41 -5.47 3.91
CA ASP A 173 4.23 -6.92 3.78
C ASP A 173 3.46 -7.49 4.99
N ARG A 174 3.86 -7.12 6.21
CA ARG A 174 3.23 -7.57 7.45
C ARG A 174 1.75 -7.19 7.53
N VAL A 175 1.40 -5.95 7.20
CA VAL A 175 0.00 -5.51 7.19
C VAL A 175 -0.77 -6.21 6.07
N GLY A 176 -0.15 -6.46 4.92
CA GLY A 176 -0.71 -7.27 3.84
C GLY A 176 -1.08 -8.68 4.29
N GLU A 177 -0.22 -9.35 5.06
CA GLU A 177 -0.49 -10.68 5.63
C GLU A 177 -1.69 -10.67 6.59
N LEU A 178 -1.88 -9.60 7.36
CA LEU A 178 -3.01 -9.47 8.30
C LEU A 178 -4.35 -9.24 7.58
N LEU A 179 -4.32 -8.77 6.33
CA LEU A 179 -5.50 -8.47 5.51
C LEU A 179 -5.92 -9.61 4.57
N ALA A 180 -5.10 -10.67 4.45
CA ALA A 180 -5.27 -11.77 3.51
C ALA A 180 -6.35 -12.80 3.89
#